data_AF-A0A5D2GIG2-F1
#
_entry.id   AF-A0A5D2GIG2-F1
#
_cell.length_a   1.000
_cell.length_b   1.000
_cell.length_c   1.000
_cell.angle_alpha   90.00
_cell.angle_beta   90.00
_cell.angle_gamma   90.00
#
_symmetry.space_group_name_H-M   'P 1'
#
loop_
_entity.id
_entity.type
_entity.pdbx_description
1 polymer ?
#
loop_
_entity_poly.entity_id
_entity_poly.type
_entity_poly.pdbx_seq_one_letter_code
_entity_poly.pdbx_strand_id
1 'polypeptide(L)'
;MAIADSRDQAFSLLIAANNHADLAVRLSSLKQAKDILSSLFPSSAADLFPYLADLQGSPHSLVRKFLVEIIEDIALKAIEHSSLLVLVLVPFLRDVDSDVVKQSIVSGRNFFCCVLEEMALQFQQNGKVDQCLEELWIWMVRFKDGVFSTAMEPGPLGAKLLSLKFLETYVFLFTSDNVDSANFLEATRGSRQTFNVSWLSGGHPILDPVALTSDANRTLFILLGMLQSASSLPVSVTITIVNW
;
A
#
# COMPACT_ATOMS: atom_id res chain seq x y z
N MET A 1 5.78 -32.20 -9.55
CA MET A 1 5.01 -32.84 -8.46
C MET A 1 4.95 -31.95 -7.22
N ALA A 2 6.09 -31.58 -6.60
CA ALA A 2 6.11 -30.80 -5.36
C ALA A 2 5.33 -29.45 -5.36
N ILE A 3 5.32 -28.70 -6.48
CA ILE A 3 4.65 -27.39 -6.56
C ILE A 3 3.11 -27.51 -6.51
N ALA A 4 2.56 -28.56 -7.13
CA ALA A 4 1.12 -28.81 -7.10
C ALA A 4 0.65 -29.13 -5.68
N ASP A 5 1.41 -29.97 -4.96
CA ASP A 5 1.13 -30.33 -3.57
C ASP A 5 1.19 -29.09 -2.65
N SER A 6 2.18 -28.21 -2.83
CA SER A 6 2.28 -26.96 -2.04
C SER A 6 1.12 -25.99 -2.30
N ARG A 7 0.69 -25.83 -3.56
CA ARG A 7 -0.44 -24.96 -3.90
C ARG A 7 -1.75 -25.50 -3.30
N ASP A 8 -2.00 -26.79 -3.43
CA ASP A 8 -3.21 -27.43 -2.91
C ASP A 8 -3.24 -27.41 -1.37
N GLN A 9 -2.06 -27.49 -0.73
CA GLN A 9 -1.90 -27.27 0.70
C GLN A 9 -2.22 -25.81 1.08
N ALA A 10 -1.67 -24.81 0.37
CA ALA A 10 -1.97 -23.40 0.63
C ALA A 10 -3.47 -23.10 0.47
N PHE A 11 -4.10 -23.66 -0.57
CA PHE A 11 -5.55 -23.59 -0.77
C PHE A 11 -6.31 -24.15 0.44
N SER A 12 -5.99 -25.35 0.89
CA SER A 12 -6.63 -25.99 2.05
C SER A 12 -6.48 -25.14 3.33
N LEU A 13 -5.30 -24.53 3.52
CA LEU A 13 -5.04 -23.63 4.66
C LEU A 13 -5.84 -22.33 4.58
N LEU A 14 -6.04 -21.75 3.39
CA LEU A 14 -6.87 -20.57 3.19
C LEU A 14 -8.35 -20.88 3.48
N ILE A 15 -8.85 -22.03 3.04
CA ILE A 15 -10.19 -22.51 3.38
C ILE A 15 -10.35 -22.69 4.89
N ALA A 16 -9.36 -23.26 5.57
CA ALA A 16 -9.38 -23.38 7.04
C ALA A 16 -9.35 -22.00 7.73
N ALA A 17 -8.51 -21.08 7.26
CA ALA A 17 -8.43 -19.72 7.77
C ALA A 17 -9.75 -18.94 7.64
N ASN A 18 -10.51 -19.20 6.59
CA ASN A 18 -11.77 -18.51 6.35
C ASN A 18 -12.95 -19.12 7.15
N ASN A 19 -12.97 -20.45 7.32
CA ASN A 19 -14.16 -21.16 7.79
C ASN A 19 -14.07 -21.74 9.22
N HIS A 20 -12.86 -21.94 9.77
CA HIS A 20 -12.72 -22.60 11.07
C HIS A 20 -13.38 -21.81 12.21
N ALA A 21 -13.91 -22.45 13.24
CA ALA A 21 -14.58 -21.75 14.36
C ALA A 21 -13.58 -21.10 15.33
N ASP A 22 -12.44 -21.76 15.55
CA ASP A 22 -11.37 -21.28 16.44
C ASP A 22 -10.45 -20.26 15.75
N LEU A 23 -10.27 -19.09 16.39
CA LEU A 23 -9.45 -17.99 15.88
C LEU A 23 -7.95 -18.32 15.83
N ALA A 24 -7.42 -19.07 16.81
CA ALA A 24 -6.01 -19.42 16.82
C ALA A 24 -5.68 -20.38 15.66
N VAL A 25 -6.58 -21.31 15.35
CA VAL A 25 -6.49 -22.15 14.15
C VAL A 25 -6.52 -21.29 12.89
N ARG A 26 -7.46 -20.34 12.77
CA ARG A 26 -7.50 -19.44 11.60
C ARG A 26 -6.17 -18.71 11.37
N LEU A 27 -5.63 -18.10 12.42
CA LEU A 27 -4.39 -17.33 12.34
C LEU A 27 -3.18 -18.23 12.04
N SER A 28 -3.09 -19.40 12.66
CA SER A 28 -2.00 -20.35 12.39
C SER A 28 -2.06 -20.92 10.97
N SER A 29 -3.26 -21.23 10.46
CA SER A 29 -3.46 -21.65 9.06
C SER A 29 -3.09 -20.54 8.09
N LEU A 30 -3.52 -19.30 8.37
CA LEU A 30 -3.21 -18.15 7.52
C LEU A 30 -1.71 -17.84 7.50
N LYS A 31 -1.02 -18.02 8.63
CA LYS A 31 0.44 -17.86 8.72
C LYS A 31 1.17 -18.92 7.88
N GLN A 32 0.75 -20.18 7.96
CA GLN A 32 1.31 -21.23 7.12
C GLN A 32 1.01 -21.00 5.64
N ALA A 33 -0.20 -20.54 5.29
CA ALA A 33 -0.55 -20.19 3.93
C ALA A 33 0.34 -19.07 3.38
N LYS A 34 0.60 -18.02 4.16
CA LYS A 34 1.54 -16.94 3.81
C LYS A 34 2.91 -17.51 3.45
N ASP A 35 3.49 -18.35 4.32
CA ASP A 35 4.84 -18.88 4.13
C ASP A 35 4.93 -19.70 2.82
N ILE A 36 3.90 -20.50 2.51
CA ILE A 36 3.84 -21.24 1.25
C ILE A 36 3.68 -20.30 0.07
N LEU A 37 2.71 -19.37 0.11
CA LEU A 37 2.46 -18.42 -0.98
C LEU A 37 3.69 -17.59 -1.33
N SER A 38 4.43 -17.14 -0.31
CA SER A 38 5.68 -16.38 -0.48
C SER A 38 6.82 -17.19 -1.11
N SER A 39 6.71 -18.52 -1.16
CA SER A 39 7.67 -19.42 -1.81
C SER A 39 7.26 -19.85 -3.23
N LEU A 40 6.00 -19.63 -3.61
CA LEU A 40 5.48 -20.01 -4.92
C LEU A 40 5.93 -19.02 -6.00
N PHE A 41 5.90 -19.47 -7.26
CA PHE A 41 5.99 -18.58 -8.40
C PHE A 41 4.81 -17.59 -8.38
N PRO A 42 5.02 -16.30 -8.76
CA PRO A 42 3.99 -15.27 -8.73
C PRO A 42 2.66 -15.67 -9.40
N SER A 43 2.72 -16.28 -10.58
CA SER A 43 1.54 -16.75 -11.31
C SER A 43 0.81 -17.87 -10.59
N SER A 44 1.53 -18.82 -9.97
CA SER A 44 0.93 -19.89 -9.17
C SER A 44 0.31 -19.38 -7.88
N ALA A 45 0.88 -18.33 -7.26
CA ALA A 45 0.30 -17.69 -6.09
C ALA A 45 -0.97 -16.91 -6.45
N ALA A 46 -1.00 -16.28 -7.63
CA ALA A 46 -2.12 -15.48 -8.12
C ALA A 46 -3.43 -16.26 -8.20
N ASP A 47 -3.38 -17.55 -8.55
CA ASP A 47 -4.54 -18.46 -8.55
C ASP A 47 -5.25 -18.51 -7.19
N LEU A 48 -4.55 -18.19 -6.10
CA LEU A 48 -5.06 -18.23 -4.74
C LEU A 48 -5.49 -16.87 -4.18
N PHE A 49 -5.27 -15.77 -4.92
CA PHE A 49 -5.64 -14.43 -4.48
C PHE A 49 -7.14 -14.22 -4.21
N PRO A 50 -8.07 -14.83 -4.98
CA PRO A 50 -9.49 -14.74 -4.64
C PRO A 50 -9.81 -15.25 -3.22
N TYR A 51 -9.17 -16.34 -2.79
CA TYR A 51 -9.39 -16.89 -1.45
C TYR A 51 -8.75 -16.05 -0.35
N LEU A 52 -7.67 -15.33 -0.64
CA LEU A 52 -7.14 -14.30 0.25
C LEU A 52 -8.12 -13.12 0.35
N ALA A 53 -8.72 -12.70 -0.76
CA ALA A 53 -9.66 -11.58 -0.78
C ALA A 53 -10.92 -11.86 0.03
N ASP A 54 -11.41 -13.11 0.04
CA ASP A 54 -12.57 -13.52 0.85
C ASP A 54 -12.36 -13.27 2.35
N LEU A 55 -11.12 -13.33 2.85
CA LEU A 55 -10.78 -13.06 4.25
C LEU A 55 -11.05 -11.60 4.66
N GLN A 56 -11.26 -10.70 3.69
CA GLN A 56 -11.71 -9.32 3.95
C GLN A 56 -13.02 -9.29 4.75
N GLY A 57 -13.92 -10.23 4.47
CA GLY A 57 -15.22 -10.36 5.15
C GLY A 57 -15.15 -10.98 6.55
N SER A 58 -13.95 -11.33 7.04
CA SER A 58 -13.81 -11.99 8.35
C SER A 58 -14.34 -11.11 9.49
N PRO A 59 -15.13 -11.66 10.43
CA PRO A 59 -15.59 -10.90 11.60
C PRO A 59 -14.44 -10.54 12.54
N HIS A 60 -13.30 -11.24 12.47
CA HIS A 60 -12.16 -11.05 13.36
C HIS A 60 -11.17 -10.03 12.79
N SER A 61 -10.99 -8.91 13.49
CA SER A 61 -10.06 -7.85 13.07
C SER A 61 -8.62 -8.33 12.98
N LEU A 62 -8.18 -9.26 13.83
CA LEU A 62 -6.85 -9.87 13.73
C LEU A 62 -6.63 -10.59 12.39
N VAL A 63 -7.66 -11.25 11.83
CA VAL A 63 -7.57 -11.90 10.52
C VAL A 63 -7.48 -10.84 9.41
N ARG A 64 -8.32 -9.80 9.47
CA ARG A 64 -8.29 -8.71 8.48
C ARG A 64 -6.95 -7.95 8.51
N LYS A 65 -6.43 -7.66 9.70
CA LYS A 65 -5.10 -7.06 9.88
C LYS A 65 -4.00 -7.95 9.30
N PHE A 66 -4.02 -9.24 9.59
CA PHE A 66 -3.00 -10.16 9.10
C PHE A 66 -3.11 -10.37 7.58
N LEU A 67 -4.31 -10.30 7.00
CA LEU A 67 -4.51 -10.27 5.55
C LEU A 67 -3.79 -9.07 4.90
N VAL A 68 -3.88 -7.88 5.48
CA VAL A 68 -3.15 -6.70 4.98
C VAL A 68 -1.64 -6.94 4.96
N GLU A 69 -1.08 -7.53 6.02
CA GLU A 69 0.34 -7.87 6.11
C GLU A 69 0.77 -8.94 5.08
N ILE A 70 -0.13 -9.87 4.73
CA ILE A 70 0.09 -10.86 3.69
C ILE A 70 0.09 -10.21 2.30
N ILE A 71 -0.87 -9.32 2.05
CA ILE A 71 -0.97 -8.56 0.80
C ILE A 71 0.34 -7.81 0.56
N GLU A 72 0.89 -7.14 1.56
CA GLU A 72 2.17 -6.44 1.43
C GLU A 72 3.32 -7.35 0.99
N ASP A 73 3.48 -8.52 1.62
CA ASP A 73 4.61 -9.43 1.34
C ASP A 73 4.49 -10.11 -0.04
N ILE A 74 3.27 -10.46 -0.44
CA ILE A 74 3.03 -11.21 -1.69
C ILE A 74 2.84 -10.28 -2.88
N ALA A 75 2.08 -9.20 -2.73
CA ALA A 75 1.74 -8.32 -3.85
C ALA A 75 2.99 -7.65 -4.43
N LEU A 76 4.00 -7.38 -3.61
CA LEU A 76 5.29 -6.84 -4.07
C LEU A 76 6.10 -7.83 -4.91
N LYS A 77 5.87 -9.14 -4.77
CA LYS A 77 6.55 -10.19 -5.56
C LYS A 77 5.75 -10.57 -6.80
N ALA A 78 4.45 -10.32 -6.79
CA ALA A 78 3.50 -10.70 -7.83
C ALA A 78 2.72 -9.48 -8.35
N ILE A 79 3.42 -8.37 -8.58
CA ILE A 79 2.78 -7.07 -8.86
C ILE A 79 1.86 -7.16 -10.08
N GLU A 80 2.26 -7.85 -11.14
CA GLU A 80 1.47 -8.07 -12.37
C GLU A 80 0.13 -8.79 -12.15
N HIS A 81 -0.01 -9.50 -11.02
CA HIS A 81 -1.22 -10.24 -10.65
C HIS A 81 -1.97 -9.63 -9.47
N SER A 82 -1.51 -8.49 -8.95
CA SER A 82 -1.95 -7.97 -7.65
C SER A 82 -3.19 -7.09 -7.70
N SER A 83 -3.77 -6.82 -8.88
CA SER A 83 -4.93 -5.92 -9.04
C SER A 83 -6.05 -6.27 -8.05
N LEU A 84 -6.32 -7.57 -7.88
CA LEU A 84 -7.35 -8.07 -6.98
C LEU A 84 -7.02 -7.86 -5.49
N LEU A 85 -5.74 -7.92 -5.11
CA LEU A 85 -5.33 -7.72 -3.71
C LEU A 85 -5.41 -6.24 -3.29
N VAL A 86 -5.21 -5.31 -4.22
CA VAL A 86 -5.32 -3.87 -3.93
C VAL A 86 -6.77 -3.42 -3.77
N LEU A 87 -7.71 -4.08 -4.47
CA LEU A 87 -9.15 -3.90 -4.21
C LEU A 87 -9.50 -4.12 -2.74
N VAL A 88 -8.75 -4.99 -2.07
CA VAL A 88 -9.00 -5.35 -0.67
C VAL A 88 -8.47 -4.27 0.30
N LEU A 89 -7.41 -3.54 -0.07
CA LEU A 89 -6.79 -2.51 0.79
C LEU A 89 -7.67 -1.26 0.96
N VAL A 90 -8.36 -0.82 -0.10
CA VAL A 90 -9.15 0.42 -0.07
C VAL A 90 -10.28 0.37 0.96
N PRO A 91 -11.12 -0.68 1.03
CA PRO A 91 -12.16 -0.77 2.07
C PRO A 91 -11.61 -0.80 3.50
N PHE A 92 -10.40 -1.32 3.72
CA PHE A 92 -9.77 -1.34 5.05
C PHE A 92 -9.42 0.04 5.59
N LEU A 93 -9.36 1.08 4.75
CA LEU A 93 -9.23 2.46 5.23
C LEU A 93 -10.46 2.93 6.02
N ARG A 94 -11.59 2.23 5.86
CA ARG A 94 -12.86 2.48 6.56
C ARG A 94 -13.24 1.32 7.49
N ASP A 95 -12.28 0.48 7.87
CA ASP A 95 -12.53 -0.62 8.80
C ASP A 95 -13.00 -0.10 10.17
N VAL A 96 -13.85 -0.88 10.83
CA VAL A 96 -14.34 -0.58 12.19
C VAL A 96 -13.21 -0.64 13.23
N ASP A 97 -12.18 -1.45 12.98
CA ASP A 97 -11.03 -1.62 13.84
C ASP A 97 -9.88 -0.71 13.39
N SER A 98 -9.50 0.21 14.28
CA SER A 98 -8.42 1.19 14.04
C SER A 98 -7.07 0.53 13.75
N ASP A 99 -6.77 -0.65 14.30
CA ASP A 99 -5.51 -1.33 14.02
C ASP A 99 -5.47 -1.86 12.58
N VAL A 100 -6.61 -2.26 12.02
CA VAL A 100 -6.72 -2.65 10.60
C VAL A 100 -6.51 -1.43 9.70
N VAL A 101 -7.15 -0.29 10.03
CA VAL A 101 -6.96 0.97 9.29
C VAL A 101 -5.49 1.39 9.29
N LYS A 102 -4.86 1.41 10.46
CA LYS A 102 -3.43 1.76 10.60
C LYS A 102 -2.54 0.83 9.79
N GLN A 103 -2.78 -0.48 9.86
CA GLN A 103 -2.01 -1.46 9.08
C GLN A 103 -2.20 -1.26 7.58
N SER A 104 -3.44 -0.98 7.13
CA SER A 104 -3.75 -0.68 5.72
C SER A 104 -2.97 0.53 5.22
N ILE A 105 -2.92 1.62 6.00
CA ILE A 105 -2.14 2.82 5.63
C ILE A 105 -0.65 2.51 5.49
N VAL A 106 -0.07 1.76 6.44
CA VAL A 106 1.36 1.41 6.43
C VAL A 106 1.70 0.53 5.23
N SER A 107 0.99 -0.58 5.05
CA SER A 107 1.23 -1.51 3.95
C SER A 107 0.92 -0.87 2.60
N GLY A 108 -0.17 -0.11 2.51
CA GLY A 108 -0.57 0.61 1.30
C GLY A 108 0.41 1.72 0.90
N ARG A 109 1.10 2.36 1.85
CA ARG A 109 2.21 3.29 1.56
C ARG A 109 3.34 2.58 0.82
N ASN A 110 3.79 1.45 1.36
CA ASN A 110 4.90 0.70 0.79
C ASN A 110 4.54 0.17 -0.60
N PHE A 111 3.30 -0.31 -0.74
CA PHE A 111 2.78 -0.76 -2.03
C PHE A 111 2.62 0.39 -3.04
N PHE A 112 2.13 1.56 -2.63
CA PHE A 112 2.04 2.77 -3.47
C PHE A 112 3.39 3.13 -4.10
N CYS A 113 4.45 3.18 -3.28
CA CYS A 113 5.79 3.50 -3.76
C CYS A 113 6.30 2.48 -4.79
N CYS A 114 6.05 1.18 -4.54
CA CYS A 114 6.50 0.12 -5.44
C CYS A 114 5.74 0.13 -6.77
N VAL A 115 4.43 0.36 -6.77
CA VAL A 115 3.64 0.52 -8.01
C VAL A 115 4.14 1.71 -8.81
N LEU A 116 4.40 2.85 -8.14
CA LEU A 116 4.91 4.05 -8.80
C LEU A 116 6.29 3.81 -9.45
N GLU A 117 7.20 3.15 -8.73
CA GLU A 117 8.53 2.78 -9.23
C GLU A 117 8.41 1.87 -10.46
N GLU A 118 7.59 0.82 -10.38
CA GLU A 118 7.38 -0.13 -11.47
C GLU A 118 6.75 0.53 -12.71
N MET A 119 5.75 1.40 -12.52
CA MET A 119 5.12 2.16 -13.61
C MET A 119 6.17 2.97 -14.39
N ALA A 120 7.04 3.68 -13.67
CA ALA A 120 8.09 4.49 -14.27
C ALA A 120 9.16 3.63 -14.97
N LEU A 121 9.60 2.53 -14.34
CA LEU A 121 10.62 1.65 -14.89
C LEU A 121 10.14 0.91 -16.15
N GLN A 122 8.93 0.35 -16.14
CA GLN A 122 8.37 -0.33 -17.31
C GLN A 122 8.29 0.61 -18.51
N PHE A 123 7.81 1.84 -18.28
CA PHE A 123 7.74 2.83 -19.35
C PHE A 123 9.13 3.23 -19.85
N GLN A 124 10.12 3.41 -18.98
CA GLN A 124 11.49 3.74 -19.41
C GLN A 124 12.14 2.62 -20.23
N GLN A 125 11.91 1.36 -19.85
CA GLN A 125 12.54 0.22 -20.50
C GLN A 125 11.84 -0.16 -21.80
N ASN A 126 10.50 -0.11 -21.82
CA ASN A 126 9.68 -0.69 -22.89
C ASN A 126 8.87 0.34 -23.69
N GLY A 127 8.82 1.60 -23.24
CA GLY A 127 7.99 2.66 -23.83
C GLY A 127 6.48 2.45 -23.62
N LYS A 128 6.09 1.48 -22.80
CA LYS A 128 4.70 1.11 -22.50
C LYS A 128 4.58 0.58 -21.07
N VAL A 129 3.36 0.62 -20.55
CA VAL A 129 3.00 0.05 -19.25
C VAL A 129 2.00 -1.07 -19.49
N ASP A 130 2.12 -2.16 -18.75
CA ASP A 130 1.16 -3.26 -18.85
C ASP A 130 -0.18 -2.90 -18.22
N GLN A 131 -1.28 -3.32 -18.85
CA GLN A 131 -2.65 -2.98 -18.44
C GLN A 131 -2.92 -3.31 -16.96
N CYS A 132 -2.42 -4.43 -16.44
CA CYS A 132 -2.58 -4.79 -15.03
C CYS A 132 -1.98 -3.74 -14.09
N LEU A 133 -0.83 -3.16 -14.46
CA LEU A 133 -0.16 -2.14 -13.68
C LEU A 133 -0.86 -0.78 -13.79
N GLU A 134 -1.43 -0.47 -14.96
CA GLU A 134 -2.31 0.71 -15.12
C GLU A 134 -3.54 0.61 -14.21
N GLU A 135 -4.19 -0.56 -14.19
CA GLU A 135 -5.34 -0.83 -13.32
C GLU A 135 -4.96 -0.71 -11.84
N LEU A 136 -3.80 -1.26 -11.45
CA LEU A 136 -3.25 -1.12 -10.11
C LEU A 136 -3.03 0.34 -9.73
N TRP A 137 -2.49 1.15 -10.63
CA TRP A 137 -2.28 2.56 -10.39
C TRP A 137 -3.60 3.31 -10.15
N ILE A 138 -4.65 3.01 -10.91
CA ILE A 138 -6.00 3.59 -10.68
C ILE A 138 -6.48 3.29 -9.26
N TRP A 139 -6.28 2.07 -8.77
CA TRP A 139 -6.61 1.71 -7.40
C TRP A 139 -5.73 2.40 -6.37
N MET A 140 -4.46 2.64 -6.68
CA MET A 140 -3.57 3.40 -5.81
C MET A 140 -3.93 4.88 -5.69
N VAL A 141 -4.44 5.48 -6.76
CA VAL A 141 -5.01 6.84 -6.71
C VAL A 141 -6.23 6.87 -5.78
N ARG A 142 -7.14 5.89 -5.89
CA ARG A 142 -8.29 5.77 -4.98
C ARG A 142 -7.87 5.53 -3.53
N PHE A 143 -6.84 4.72 -3.33
CA PHE A 143 -6.28 4.49 -2.00
C PHE A 143 -5.73 5.79 -1.40
N LYS A 144 -4.94 6.57 -2.15
CA LYS A 144 -4.44 7.90 -1.75
C LYS A 144 -5.60 8.81 -1.32
N ASP A 145 -6.68 8.86 -2.10
CA ASP A 145 -7.84 9.71 -1.79
C ASP A 145 -8.55 9.25 -0.50
N GLY A 146 -8.62 7.93 -0.27
CA GLY A 146 -9.08 7.36 0.99
C GLY A 146 -8.19 7.75 2.18
N VAL A 147 -6.88 7.66 2.02
CA VAL A 147 -5.90 8.06 3.05
C VAL A 147 -6.00 9.56 3.34
N PHE A 148 -6.15 10.39 2.31
CA PHE A 148 -6.37 11.82 2.45
C PHE A 148 -7.64 12.10 3.27
N SER A 149 -8.73 11.41 2.96
CA SER A 149 -9.98 11.52 3.72
C SER A 149 -9.79 11.15 5.20
N THR A 150 -9.06 10.06 5.49
CA THR A 150 -8.70 9.65 6.86
C THR A 150 -7.85 10.69 7.60
N ALA A 151 -6.97 11.42 6.91
CA ALA A 151 -6.20 12.51 7.51
C ALA A 151 -7.09 13.69 7.92
N MET A 152 -8.09 14.01 7.10
CA MET A 152 -8.93 15.20 7.28
C MET A 152 -10.07 14.96 8.28
N GLU A 153 -10.76 13.82 8.17
CA GLU A 153 -11.96 13.52 8.96
C GLU A 153 -11.67 13.32 10.45
N PRO A 154 -12.67 13.54 11.34
CA PRO A 154 -12.58 13.11 12.73
C PRO A 154 -12.41 11.59 12.81
N GLY A 155 -11.51 11.11 13.65
CA GLY A 155 -11.25 9.69 13.77
C GLY A 155 -10.13 9.34 14.74
N PRO A 156 -9.76 8.06 14.83
CA PRO A 156 -8.67 7.62 15.69
C PRO A 156 -7.38 8.36 15.37
N LEU A 157 -6.79 8.99 16.39
CA LEU A 157 -5.59 9.80 16.24
C LEU A 157 -4.44 9.02 15.57
N GLY A 158 -4.24 7.75 15.92
CA GLY A 158 -3.19 6.92 15.32
C GLY A 158 -3.32 6.75 13.81
N ALA A 159 -4.53 6.53 13.29
CA ALA A 159 -4.77 6.44 11.85
C ALA A 159 -4.52 7.80 11.18
N LYS A 160 -4.99 8.90 11.78
CA LYS A 160 -4.75 10.25 11.28
C LYS A 160 -3.26 10.59 11.15
N LEU A 161 -2.45 10.27 12.16
CA LEU A 161 -1.01 10.52 12.12
C LEU A 161 -0.31 9.70 11.02
N LEU A 162 -0.69 8.43 10.84
CA LEU A 162 -0.15 7.61 9.75
C LEU A 162 -0.59 8.11 8.38
N SER A 163 -1.82 8.59 8.23
CA SER A 163 -2.29 9.21 6.99
C SER A 163 -1.49 10.47 6.65
N LEU A 164 -1.19 11.31 7.63
CA LEU A 164 -0.32 12.47 7.42
C LEU A 164 1.09 12.06 6.98
N LYS A 165 1.65 10.98 7.55
CA LYS A 165 2.95 10.43 7.13
C LYS A 165 2.93 9.87 5.71
N PHE A 166 1.82 9.28 5.29
CA PHE A 166 1.62 8.88 3.90
C PHE A 166 1.61 10.12 2.99
N LEU A 167 0.85 11.17 3.33
CA LEU A 167 0.77 12.38 2.51
C LEU A 167 2.11 13.11 2.42
N GLU A 168 2.90 13.13 3.49
CA GLU A 168 4.29 13.61 3.46
C GLU A 168 5.12 12.87 2.40
N THR A 169 5.02 11.54 2.39
CA THR A 169 5.74 10.70 1.42
C THR A 169 5.27 11.01 -0.01
N TYR A 170 3.96 11.19 -0.20
CA TYR A 170 3.40 11.59 -1.49
C TYR A 170 3.96 12.94 -1.97
N VAL A 171 3.98 13.95 -1.10
CA VAL A 171 4.57 15.25 -1.42
C VAL A 171 6.05 15.09 -1.80
N PHE A 172 6.83 14.39 -0.96
CA PHE A 172 8.25 14.14 -1.20
C PHE A 172 8.54 13.50 -2.56
N LEU A 173 7.74 12.50 -2.98
CA LEU A 173 7.92 11.80 -4.26
C LEU A 173 7.76 12.71 -5.48
N PHE A 174 6.96 13.78 -5.38
CA PHE A 174 6.55 14.59 -6.53
C PHE A 174 6.96 16.07 -6.46
N THR A 175 7.62 16.51 -5.39
CA THR A 175 8.15 17.88 -5.24
C THR A 175 9.67 17.96 -5.05
N SER A 176 10.38 16.82 -4.98
CA SER A 176 11.82 16.81 -4.75
C SER A 176 12.60 17.15 -6.05
N ASP A 177 13.29 18.29 -6.05
CA ASP A 177 14.36 18.61 -7.01
C ASP A 177 15.56 17.71 -6.70
N ASN A 178 15.61 16.56 -7.35
CA ASN A 178 16.48 15.48 -6.94
C ASN A 178 17.93 15.64 -7.44
N VAL A 179 18.65 16.63 -6.90
CA VAL A 179 20.11 16.75 -7.10
C VAL A 179 20.88 16.02 -5.98
N ASP A 180 20.35 15.89 -4.76
CA ASP A 180 21.12 15.43 -3.58
C ASP A 180 20.43 14.39 -2.65
N SER A 181 19.41 13.63 -3.09
CA SER A 181 18.67 12.72 -2.18
C SER A 181 19.39 11.43 -1.74
N ALA A 182 20.66 11.25 -2.09
CA ALA A 182 21.44 10.06 -1.74
C ALA A 182 21.55 9.81 -0.21
N ASN A 183 21.36 10.83 0.63
CA ASN A 183 21.77 10.79 2.04
C ASN A 183 20.67 10.53 3.09
N PHE A 184 19.39 10.38 2.73
CA PHE A 184 18.32 10.12 3.72
C PHE A 184 17.80 8.67 3.74
N LEU A 185 18.26 7.82 2.81
CA LEU A 185 17.55 6.58 2.46
C LEU A 185 18.18 5.26 2.91
N GLU A 186 19.37 5.28 3.54
CA GLU A 186 20.00 4.06 4.07
C GLU A 186 19.26 3.43 5.26
N ALA A 187 18.34 4.15 5.91
CA ALA A 187 17.62 3.63 7.08
C ALA A 187 16.43 2.70 6.74
N THR A 188 15.98 2.66 5.48
CA THR A 188 14.80 1.87 5.07
C THR A 188 15.21 0.71 4.15
N ARG A 189 15.83 -0.31 4.74
CA ARG A 189 16.11 -1.65 4.19
C ARG A 189 16.35 -1.75 2.67
N GLY A 190 17.63 -1.74 2.29
CA GLY A 190 18.20 -2.66 1.29
C GLY A 190 17.80 -2.46 -0.17
N SER A 191 18.46 -1.50 -0.83
CA SER A 191 18.75 -1.53 -2.28
C SER A 191 17.54 -1.74 -3.22
N ARG A 192 16.51 -0.91 -3.12
CA ARG A 192 15.67 -0.54 -4.27
C ARG A 192 15.91 0.93 -4.60
N GLN A 193 15.99 1.25 -5.89
CA GLN A 193 16.28 2.59 -6.34
C GLN A 193 15.06 3.46 -6.07
N THR A 194 15.17 4.44 -5.18
CA THR A 194 14.02 5.28 -4.84
C THR A 194 13.51 6.01 -6.09
N PHE A 195 12.21 5.92 -6.36
CA PHE A 195 11.55 6.63 -7.45
C PHE A 195 11.99 8.11 -7.50
N ASN A 196 12.21 8.61 -8.71
CA ASN A 196 12.56 10.00 -8.96
C ASN A 196 11.62 10.57 -10.03
N VAL A 197 10.96 11.70 -9.75
CA VAL A 197 10.00 12.33 -10.67
C VAL A 197 10.60 12.66 -12.04
N SER A 198 11.92 12.93 -12.12
CA SER A 198 12.62 13.13 -13.40
C SER A 198 12.52 11.94 -14.36
N TRP A 199 12.24 10.74 -13.83
CA TRP A 199 12.02 9.54 -14.63
C TRP A 199 10.80 9.66 -15.56
N LEU A 200 9.90 10.58 -15.27
CA LEU A 200 8.68 10.83 -16.04
C LEU A 200 8.84 11.96 -17.10
N SER A 201 10.01 12.59 -17.18
CA SER A 201 10.28 13.75 -18.06
C SER A 201 10.09 13.48 -19.57
N GLY A 202 10.09 12.20 -19.97
CA GLY A 202 9.83 11.77 -21.36
C GLY A 202 8.37 11.75 -21.79
N GLY A 203 7.43 12.13 -20.91
CA GLY A 203 5.99 12.12 -21.21
C GLY A 203 5.37 10.74 -20.98
N HIS A 204 5.22 10.35 -19.71
CA HIS A 204 4.57 9.10 -19.34
C HIS A 204 3.04 9.20 -19.60
N PRO A 205 2.40 8.21 -20.27
CA PRO A 205 1.00 8.31 -20.71
C PRO A 205 -0.02 8.41 -19.58
N ILE A 206 0.30 7.81 -18.43
CA ILE A 206 -0.57 7.74 -17.24
C ILE A 206 -0.08 8.67 -16.11
N LEU A 207 1.22 8.62 -15.80
CA LEU A 207 1.85 9.44 -14.78
C LEU A 207 2.24 10.81 -15.34
N ASP A 208 1.26 11.70 -15.52
CA ASP A 208 1.54 13.08 -15.91
C ASP A 208 2.34 13.80 -14.79
N PRO A 209 3.62 14.14 -15.02
CA PRO A 209 4.46 14.79 -14.01
C PRO A 209 3.85 16.13 -13.54
N VAL A 210 3.23 16.88 -14.45
CA VAL A 210 2.67 18.21 -14.14
C VAL A 210 1.46 18.06 -13.22
N ALA A 211 0.56 17.14 -13.54
CA ALA A 211 -0.60 16.85 -12.70
C ALA A 211 -0.17 16.32 -11.31
N LEU A 212 0.80 15.41 -11.25
CA LEU A 212 1.29 14.83 -9.99
C LEU A 212 1.97 15.86 -9.10
N THR A 213 2.85 16.69 -9.64
CA THR A 213 3.47 17.80 -8.90
C THR A 213 2.43 18.83 -8.46
N SER A 214 1.43 19.14 -9.30
CA SER A 214 0.33 20.03 -8.90
C SER A 214 -0.50 19.47 -7.75
N ASP A 215 -0.83 18.17 -7.76
CA ASP A 215 -1.59 17.52 -6.66
C ASP A 215 -0.76 17.45 -5.38
N ALA A 216 0.55 17.20 -5.50
CA ALA A 216 1.50 17.20 -4.38
C ALA A 216 1.72 18.60 -3.78
N ASN A 217 1.70 19.66 -4.58
CA ASN A 217 1.71 21.02 -4.06
C ASN A 217 0.40 21.36 -3.35
N ARG A 218 -0.75 20.93 -3.89
CA ARG A 218 -2.07 21.16 -3.29
C ARG A 218 -2.21 20.51 -1.91
N THR A 219 -2.11 19.19 -1.85
CA THR A 219 -1.07 18.54 -1.06
C THR A 219 -0.56 19.27 0.18
N LEU A 220 0.68 19.73 0.04
CA LEU A 220 1.42 20.59 0.94
C LEU A 220 0.64 21.82 1.43
N PHE A 221 -0.05 22.56 0.56
CA PHE A 221 -0.79 23.77 0.95
C PHE A 221 -1.88 23.49 1.97
N ILE A 222 -2.64 22.40 1.81
CA ILE A 222 -3.68 21.99 2.77
C ILE A 222 -3.07 21.78 4.16
N LEU A 223 -1.89 21.18 4.19
CA LEU A 223 -1.23 20.74 5.40
C LEU A 223 -0.56 21.90 6.14
N LEU A 224 0.00 22.86 5.38
CA LEU A 224 0.36 24.18 5.90
C LEU A 224 -0.87 24.92 6.45
N GLY A 225 -2.04 24.82 5.80
CA GLY A 225 -3.30 25.36 6.30
C GLY A 225 -3.73 24.75 7.64
N MET A 226 -3.47 23.45 7.86
CA MET A 226 -3.70 22.80 9.16
C MET A 226 -2.80 23.41 10.25
N LEU A 227 -1.53 23.68 9.97
CA LEU A 227 -0.62 24.33 10.91
C LEU A 227 -1.07 25.73 11.31
N GLN A 228 -1.68 26.49 10.40
CA GLN A 228 -2.26 27.80 10.74
C GLN A 228 -3.38 27.69 11.80
N SER A 229 -4.02 26.52 11.87
CA SER A 229 -5.04 26.19 12.87
C SER A 229 -4.49 25.34 14.04
N ALA A 230 -3.17 25.29 14.23
CA ALA A 230 -2.51 24.43 15.23
C ALA A 230 -3.00 24.60 16.67
N SER A 231 -3.52 25.78 17.02
CA SER A 231 -4.13 26.04 18.33
C SER A 231 -5.37 25.18 18.63
N SER A 232 -5.98 24.62 17.59
CA SER A 232 -7.17 23.75 17.66
C SER A 232 -6.87 22.27 17.41
N LEU A 233 -5.61 21.93 17.08
CA LEU A 233 -5.20 20.57 16.74
C LEU A 233 -4.57 19.86 17.94
N PRO A 234 -4.71 18.51 18.03
CA PRO A 234 -3.92 17.74 18.98
C PRO A 234 -2.42 18.00 18.78
N VAL A 235 -1.67 18.16 19.87
CA VAL A 235 -0.22 18.46 19.82
C VAL A 235 0.55 17.47 18.96
N SER A 236 0.20 16.18 19.01
CA SER A 236 0.82 15.15 18.17
C SER A 236 0.60 15.39 16.67
N VAL A 237 -0.57 15.89 16.27
CA VAL A 237 -0.85 16.25 14.87
C VAL A 237 0.02 17.43 14.45
N THR A 238 0.09 18.47 15.29
CA THR A 238 0.95 19.63 15.04
C THR A 238 2.42 19.21 14.90
N ILE A 239 2.94 18.40 15.83
CA ILE A 239 4.30 17.87 15.78
C ILE A 239 4.53 17.05 14.51
N THR A 240 3.59 16.18 14.12
CA THR A 240 3.74 15.38 12.90
C THR A 240 3.83 16.23 11.64
N ILE A 241 3.05 17.32 11.53
CA ILE A 241 3.11 18.20 10.36
C ILE A 241 4.38 19.09 10.39
N VAL A 242 4.84 19.51 11.58
CA VAL A 242 6.08 20.29 11.72
C VAL A 242 7.33 19.45 11.45
N ASN A 243 7.34 18.17 11.86
CA ASN A 243 8.45 17.25 11.69
C ASN A 243 8.52 16.59 10.29
N TRP A 244 7.81 17.16 9.32
CA TRP A 244 7.98 16.82 7.91
C TRP A 244 9.35 17.22 7.38
#